data_AF-A0A3A5YX19-F1
#
_entry.id   AF-A0A3A5YX19-F1
#
_cell.length_a   1.000
_cell.length_b   1.000
_cell.length_c   1.000
_cell.angle_alpha   90.00
_cell.angle_beta   90.00
_cell.angle_gamma   90.00
#
_symmetry.space_group_name_H-M   'P 1'
#
loop_
_entity.id
_entity.type
_entity.pdbx_description
1 polymer ?
#
loop_
_entity_poly.entity_id
_entity_poly.type
_entity_poly.pdbx_seq_one_letter_code
_entity_poly.pdbx_strand_id
1 'polypeptide(L)'
;MGKNEFTKLFTFLEKYGINFNEYMLAKMLAWAQAKQNAEVVNEYFSMRVCCRGFTIQSLQGLKDAKLINESYEMPKAGSVFEPCGVPLDRDFMQDIVNNNFKHFEL
;
A
#
# COMPACT_ATOMS: atom_id res chain seq x y z
N MET A 1 -11.73 -16.92 -3.30
CA MET A 1 -12.23 -15.89 -2.35
C MET A 1 -13.73 -16.06 -2.15
N GLY A 2 -14.19 -16.13 -0.90
CA GLY A 2 -15.63 -16.07 -0.60
C GLY A 2 -16.19 -14.66 -0.85
N LYS A 3 -17.46 -14.55 -1.24
CA LYS A 3 -18.16 -13.28 -1.53
C LYS A 3 -17.94 -12.19 -0.46
N ASN A 4 -17.80 -12.60 0.80
CA ASN A 4 -17.62 -11.70 1.95
C ASN A 4 -16.25 -11.00 1.99
N GLU A 5 -15.19 -11.59 1.40
CA GLU A 5 -13.85 -11.00 1.41
C GLU A 5 -13.76 -9.83 0.43
N PHE A 6 -14.29 -9.98 -0.79
CA PHE A 6 -14.34 -8.86 -1.73
C PHE A 6 -15.17 -7.69 -1.19
N THR A 7 -16.30 -7.96 -0.54
CA THR A 7 -17.10 -6.90 0.09
C THR A 7 -16.30 -6.14 1.15
N LYS A 8 -15.56 -6.84 2.03
CA LYS A 8 -14.68 -6.19 3.01
C LYS A 8 -13.62 -5.33 2.34
N LEU A 9 -13.02 -5.82 1.25
CA LEU A 9 -12.01 -5.07 0.51
C LEU A 9 -12.64 -3.80 -0.08
N PHE A 10 -13.79 -3.90 -0.73
CA PHE A 10 -14.46 -2.75 -1.32
C PHE A 10 -14.85 -1.73 -0.25
N THR A 11 -15.41 -2.16 0.88
CA THR A 11 -15.70 -1.27 2.01
C THR A 11 -14.44 -0.61 2.56
N PHE A 12 -13.32 -1.32 2.60
CA PHE A 12 -12.04 -0.74 3.02
C PHE A 12 -11.56 0.34 2.05
N LEU A 13 -11.60 0.05 0.74
CA LEU A 13 -11.23 1.00 -0.32
C LEU A 13 -12.10 2.26 -0.26
N GLU A 14 -13.42 2.09 -0.11
CA GLU A 14 -14.38 3.19 0.03
C GLU A 14 -14.15 4.01 1.31
N LYS A 15 -13.92 3.35 2.46
CA LYS A 15 -13.64 4.01 3.75
C LYS A 15 -12.45 4.97 3.63
N TYR A 16 -11.41 4.55 2.93
CA TYR A 16 -10.15 5.28 2.82
C TYR A 16 -10.03 6.12 1.53
N GLY A 17 -10.98 6.00 0.60
CA GLY A 17 -10.97 6.74 -0.66
C GLY A 17 -9.80 6.36 -1.58
N ILE A 18 -9.38 5.10 -1.57
CA ILE A 18 -8.21 4.62 -2.33
C ILE A 18 -8.57 3.52 -3.32
N ASN A 19 -7.74 3.33 -4.34
CA ASN A 19 -7.84 2.23 -5.30
C ASN A 19 -6.99 1.01 -4.91
N PHE A 20 -7.08 -0.06 -5.72
CA PHE A 20 -6.35 -1.30 -5.47
C PHE A 20 -4.82 -1.16 -5.49
N ASN A 21 -4.27 -0.30 -6.36
CA ASN A 21 -2.82 -0.12 -6.46
C ASN A 21 -2.29 0.64 -5.25
N GLU A 22 -3.00 1.68 -4.83
CA GLU A 22 -2.73 2.42 -3.58
C GLU A 22 -2.81 1.52 -2.37
N TYR A 23 -3.84 0.68 -2.29
CA TYR A 23 -3.99 -0.31 -1.23
C TYR A 23 -2.82 -1.30 -1.20
N MET A 24 -2.45 -1.88 -2.34
CA MET A 24 -1.35 -2.83 -2.41
C MET A 24 -0.01 -2.17 -2.06
N LEU A 25 0.23 -0.96 -2.54
CA LEU A 25 1.41 -0.18 -2.14
C LEU A 25 1.42 0.05 -0.64
N ALA A 26 0.33 0.57 -0.06
CA ALA A 26 0.23 0.83 1.38
C ALA A 26 0.48 -0.43 2.21
N LYS A 27 0.01 -1.60 1.75
CA LYS A 27 0.29 -2.89 2.39
C LYS A 27 1.78 -3.23 2.36
N MET A 28 2.47 -3.03 1.24
CA MET A 28 3.92 -3.25 1.17
C MET A 28 4.71 -2.27 2.04
N LEU A 29 4.28 -1.00 2.10
CA LEU A 29 4.89 0.00 2.97
C LEU A 29 4.74 -0.39 4.44
N ALA A 30 3.54 -0.81 4.87
CA ALA A 30 3.29 -1.28 6.23
C ALA A 30 4.14 -2.51 6.58
N TRP A 31 4.26 -3.49 5.68
CA TRP A 31 5.13 -4.65 5.86
C TRP A 31 6.62 -4.28 5.92
N ALA A 32 7.08 -3.37 5.07
CA ALA A 32 8.45 -2.86 5.12
C ALA A 32 8.77 -2.19 6.47
N GLN A 33 7.86 -1.36 6.99
CA GLN A 33 8.01 -0.70 8.29
C GLN A 33 8.00 -1.68 9.45
N ALA A 34 7.11 -2.68 9.40
CA ALA A 34 7.04 -3.76 10.39
C ALA A 34 8.20 -4.77 10.28
N LYS A 35 9.06 -4.66 9.25
CA LYS A 35 10.11 -5.63 8.91
C LYS A 35 9.56 -7.05 8.71
N GLN A 36 8.39 -7.15 8.08
CA GLN A 36 7.70 -8.41 7.78
C GLN A 36 7.64 -8.65 6.28
N ASN A 37 7.54 -9.91 5.86
CA ASN A 37 7.32 -10.31 4.46
C ASN A 37 8.30 -9.65 3.46
N ALA A 38 9.58 -9.53 3.85
CA ALA A 38 10.59 -8.82 3.06
C ALA A 38 10.73 -9.35 1.62
N GLU A 39 10.61 -10.67 1.43
CA GLU A 39 10.60 -11.31 0.11
C GLU A 39 9.46 -10.78 -0.76
N VAL A 40 8.22 -10.79 -0.26
CA VAL A 40 7.03 -10.30 -0.98
C VAL A 40 7.14 -8.80 -1.28
N VAL A 41 7.67 -8.01 -0.34
CA VAL A 41 7.91 -6.57 -0.55
C VAL A 41 8.91 -6.37 -1.71
N ASN A 42 10.02 -7.12 -1.71
CA ASN A 42 11.03 -7.04 -2.77
C ASN A 42 10.48 -7.49 -4.12
N GLU A 43 9.71 -8.58 -4.16
CA GLU A 43 9.04 -9.05 -5.38
C GLU A 43 8.08 -8.00 -5.93
N TYR A 44 7.22 -7.43 -5.07
CA TYR A 44 6.29 -6.37 -5.48
C TYR A 44 7.00 -5.22 -6.16
N PHE A 45 8.11 -4.70 -5.60
CA PHE A 45 8.83 -3.58 -6.22
C PHE A 45 9.59 -3.97 -7.49
N SER A 46 9.91 -5.26 -7.65
CA SER A 46 10.52 -5.85 -8.85
C SER A 46 9.52 -6.16 -9.96
N MET A 47 8.21 -6.20 -9.67
CA MET A 47 7.18 -6.42 -10.68
C MET A 47 7.15 -5.30 -11.72
N ARG A 48 6.69 -5.65 -12.94
CA ARG A 48 6.46 -4.69 -14.01
C ARG A 48 5.47 -3.63 -13.55
N VAL A 49 5.71 -2.38 -13.97
CA VAL A 49 4.86 -1.23 -13.63
C VAL A 49 3.41 -1.44 -14.07
N CYS A 50 3.16 -2.11 -15.20
CA CYS A 50 1.79 -2.41 -15.66
C CYS A 50 1.01 -3.33 -14.71
N CYS A 51 1.67 -4.07 -13.82
CA CYS A 51 1.05 -4.96 -12.86
C CYS A 51 0.84 -4.31 -11.49
N ARG A 52 1.75 -3.42 -11.07
CA ARG A 52 1.75 -2.82 -9.72
C ARG A 52 1.35 -1.35 -9.67
N GLY A 53 1.22 -0.70 -10.83
CA GLY A 53 1.05 0.75 -10.95
C GLY A 53 2.36 1.53 -10.77
N PHE A 54 2.28 2.84 -10.98
CA PHE A 54 3.41 3.74 -10.73
C PHE A 54 3.46 4.10 -9.23
N THR A 55 4.60 3.86 -8.60
CA THR A 55 4.79 4.13 -7.16
C THR A 55 4.50 5.59 -6.81
N ILE A 56 5.04 6.55 -7.56
CA ILE A 56 4.87 7.99 -7.28
C ILE A 56 3.39 8.40 -7.35
N GLN A 57 2.65 7.91 -8.36
CA GLN A 57 1.22 8.21 -8.50
C GLN A 57 0.42 7.63 -7.35
N SER A 58 0.74 6.40 -6.93
CA SER A 58 0.06 5.75 -5.82
C SER A 58 0.39 6.43 -4.48
N LEU A 59 1.63 6.88 -4.27
CA LEU A 59 2.00 7.70 -3.10
C LEU A 59 1.25 9.03 -3.09
N GLN A 60 1.08 9.66 -4.25
CA GLN A 60 0.30 10.89 -4.36
C GLN A 60 -1.16 10.66 -4.00
N GLY A 61 -1.79 9.59 -4.50
CA GLY A 61 -3.17 9.23 -4.14
C GLY A 61 -3.34 8.99 -2.65
N LEU A 62 -2.41 8.27 -2.01
CA LEU A 62 -2.40 8.07 -0.56
C LEU A 62 -2.23 9.40 0.21
N LYS A 63 -1.43 10.33 -0.31
CA LYS A 63 -1.24 11.67 0.28
C LYS A 63 -2.50 12.53 0.12
N ASP A 64 -3.14 12.49 -1.04
CA ASP A 64 -4.40 13.21 -1.31
C ASP A 64 -5.54 12.69 -0.42
N ALA A 65 -5.54 11.38 -0.13
CA ALA A 65 -6.42 10.74 0.84
C ALA A 65 -6.06 11.02 2.32
N LYS A 66 -5.01 11.80 2.58
CA LYS A 66 -4.48 12.12 3.93
C LYS A 66 -4.01 10.90 4.73
N LEU A 67 -3.60 9.85 4.03
CA LEU A 67 -3.07 8.61 4.62
C LEU A 67 -1.54 8.59 4.69
N ILE A 68 -0.89 9.54 4.03
CA ILE A 68 0.51 9.88 4.20
C ILE A 68 0.58 11.32 4.69
N ASN A 69 1.51 11.60 5.61
CA ASN A 69 1.72 12.96 6.12
C ASN A 69 1.91 13.98 4.98
N GLU A 70 1.21 15.12 5.06
CA GLU A 70 1.27 16.21 4.09
C GLU A 70 2.69 16.74 3.88
N SER A 71 3.56 16.66 4.89
CA SER A 71 4.96 17.10 4.80
C SER A 71 5.87 16.11 4.07
N TYR A 72 5.39 14.91 3.71
CA TYR A 72 6.23 13.91 3.03
C TYR A 72 6.54 14.35 1.60
N GLU A 73 7.84 14.42 1.29
CA GLU A 73 8.33 14.76 -0.05
C GLU A 73 8.28 13.54 -0.96
N MET A 74 7.70 13.71 -2.16
CA MET A 74 7.64 12.62 -3.13
C MET A 74 9.03 12.26 -3.66
N PRO A 75 9.36 10.97 -3.79
CA PRO A 75 10.63 10.56 -4.39
C PRO A 75 10.70 11.03 -5.85
N LYS A 76 11.90 11.43 -6.28
CA LYS A 76 12.13 11.86 -7.67
C LYS A 76 12.21 10.64 -8.58
N ALA A 77 11.76 10.78 -9.82
CA ALA A 77 11.94 9.73 -10.80
C ALA A 77 13.43 9.38 -10.96
N GLY A 78 13.76 8.09 -10.87
CA GLY A 78 15.13 7.59 -10.94
C GLY A 78 15.91 7.64 -9.62
N SER A 79 15.35 8.17 -8.53
CA SER A 79 15.97 8.05 -7.20
C SER A 79 15.76 6.66 -6.61
N VAL A 80 16.61 6.29 -5.65
CA VAL A 80 16.33 5.16 -4.76
C VAL A 80 15.06 5.48 -3.96
N PHE A 81 14.16 4.50 -3.86
CA PHE A 81 12.96 4.60 -3.05
C PHE A 81 13.14 3.78 -1.78
N GLU A 82 12.85 4.37 -0.62
CA GLU A 82 12.92 3.71 0.70
C GLU A 82 11.51 3.50 1.26
N PRO A 83 10.92 2.30 1.10
CA PRO A 83 9.54 2.02 1.53
C PRO A 83 9.29 2.24 3.03
N CYS A 84 10.28 1.97 3.88
CA CYS A 84 10.16 2.12 5.32
C CYS A 84 10.14 3.59 5.79
N GLY A 85 10.54 4.54 4.93
CA GLY A 85 10.56 5.98 5.25
C GLY A 85 9.22 6.69 5.02
N VAL A 86 8.22 6.02 4.45
CA VAL A 86 6.93 6.65 4.13
C VAL A 86 6.06 6.77 5.39
N PRO A 87 5.69 7.99 5.85
CA PRO A 87 4.93 8.16 7.09
C PRO A 87 3.44 7.92 6.87
N LEU A 88 3.01 6.66 6.99
CA LEU A 88 1.60 6.27 6.90
C LEU A 88 0.83 6.63 8.18
N ASP A 89 -0.45 6.95 8.02
CA ASP A 89 -1.38 7.12 9.12
C ASP A 89 -1.45 5.85 9.98
N ARG A 90 -1.47 6.02 11.30
CA ARG A 90 -1.34 4.91 12.25
C ARG A 90 -2.59 4.02 12.26
N ASP A 91 -3.76 4.63 12.24
CA ASP A 91 -5.04 3.92 12.29
C ASP A 91 -5.24 3.16 10.97
N PHE A 92 -4.89 3.79 9.85
CA PHE A 92 -4.85 3.16 8.54
C PHE A 92 -3.91 1.96 8.49
N MET A 93 -2.68 2.08 8.98
CA MET A 93 -1.73 0.96 9.03
C MET A 93 -2.28 -0.20 9.87
N GLN A 94 -2.83 0.11 11.04
CA GLN A 94 -3.40 -0.90 11.92
C GLN A 94 -4.56 -1.63 11.24
N ASP A 95 -5.42 -0.88 10.56
CA ASP A 95 -6.52 -1.42 9.77
C ASP A 95 -6.03 -2.27 8.59
N ILE A 96 -4.95 -1.89 7.89
CA ILE A 96 -4.32 -2.71 6.84
C ILE A 96 -3.83 -4.05 7.40
N VAL A 97 -3.12 -4.03 8.52
CA VAL A 97 -2.57 -5.24 9.15
C VAL A 97 -3.70 -6.14 9.66
N ASN A 98 -4.78 -5.54 10.17
CA ASN A 98 -5.97 -6.25 10.62
C ASN A 98 -6.79 -6.79 9.43
N ASN A 99 -6.79 -6.11 8.28
CA ASN A 99 -7.32 -6.59 7.01
C ASN A 99 -6.37 -7.60 6.35
N ASN A 100 -6.07 -8.67 7.10
CA ASN A 100 -5.39 -9.84 6.56
C ASN A 100 -6.35 -10.58 5.63
N PHE A 101 -6.44 -10.14 4.37
CA PHE A 101 -6.90 -11.00 3.28
C PHE A 101 -5.91 -12.15 3.15
N LYS A 102 -6.21 -13.26 3.83
CA LYS A 102 -5.35 -14.44 3.95
C LYS A 102 -5.21 -15.25 2.66
N HIS A 103 -5.81 -14.82 1.54
CA HIS A 103 -6.05 -15.70 0.38
C HIS A 103 -5.66 -15.08 -0.98
N PHE A 104 -4.66 -14.20 -1.00
CA PHE A 104 -3.94 -13.88 -2.24
C PHE A 104 -2.74 -14.82 -2.47
N GLU A 105 -2.70 -15.97 -1.76
CA GLU A 105 -1.86 -17.10 -2.14
C GLU A 105 -2.54 -17.78 -3.34
N LEU A 106 -1.87 -17.72 -4.49
CA LEU A 106 -2.24 -18.44 -5.71
C LEU A 106 -1.95 -19.94 -5.57
#